data_AF-A0A1D7QMC3-F1
#
_entry.id   AF-A0A1D7QMC3-F1
#
_cell.length_a   1.000
_cell.length_b   1.000
_cell.length_c   1.000
_cell.angle_alpha   90.00
_cell.angle_beta   90.00
_cell.angle_gamma   90.00
#
_symmetry.space_group_name_H-M   'P 1'
#
loop_
_entity.id
_entity.type
_entity.pdbx_description
1 polymer ?
#
loop_
_entity_poly.entity_id
_entity_poly.type
_entity_poly.pdbx_seq_one_letter_code
_entity_poly.pdbx_strand_id
1 'polypeptide(L)'
;MINQLTKGKYVFFGSPEQQQGQNVLVPYFTVKGLSITDDEQGLCGKVQEFEISQLISKRSVYVDSERSLEAHKLYTWPVRLGDPNAWAESKRVFFEDHLINHPIEILFELGEQEVSWQYISPDTFNQAMEQVAVSLEFKEIKATLGLKSKVST
;
A
#
# COMPACT_ATOMS: atom_id res chain seq x y z
N MET A 1 8.01 9.59 -10.77
CA MET A 1 9.11 8.96 -10.03
C MET A 1 8.47 8.06 -9.00
N ILE A 2 8.78 6.78 -9.02
CA ILE A 2 8.21 5.78 -8.10
C ILE A 2 8.88 5.95 -6.74
N ASN A 3 8.10 6.13 -5.68
CA ASN A 3 8.60 6.28 -4.32
C ASN A 3 8.57 4.94 -3.59
N GLN A 4 9.54 4.74 -2.70
CA GLN A 4 9.56 3.60 -1.80
C GLN A 4 8.58 3.83 -0.65
N LEU A 5 8.05 2.72 -0.13
CA LEU A 5 7.24 2.75 1.08
C LEU A 5 8.17 2.93 2.27
N THR A 6 7.87 3.90 3.11
CA THR A 6 8.60 4.16 4.34
C THR A 6 7.67 4.06 5.54
N LYS A 7 8.21 4.16 6.75
CA LYS A 7 7.36 4.25 7.96
C LYS A 7 6.38 5.43 7.86
N GLY A 8 5.09 5.15 7.99
CA GLY A 8 4.06 6.17 7.86
C GLY A 8 2.66 5.59 7.63
N LYS A 9 1.70 6.48 7.37
CA LYS A 9 0.31 6.12 7.10
C LYS A 9 -0.03 6.37 5.63
N TYR A 10 -0.75 5.45 5.01
CA TYR A 10 -0.99 5.46 3.58
C TYR A 10 -2.45 5.13 3.23
N VAL A 11 -2.93 5.73 2.13
CA VAL A 11 -4.14 5.29 1.41
C VAL A 11 -3.82 5.26 -0.07
N PHE A 12 -3.93 4.09 -0.70
CA PHE A 12 -3.77 3.94 -2.14
C PHE A 12 -5.10 4.10 -2.87
N PHE A 13 -5.09 4.67 -4.07
CA PHE A 13 -6.32 4.97 -4.81
C PHE A 13 -6.13 4.90 -6.33
N GLY A 14 -7.24 4.67 -7.04
CA GLY A 14 -7.24 4.41 -8.47
C GLY A 14 -6.98 2.94 -8.78
N SER A 15 -6.53 2.66 -10.00
CA SER A 15 -6.27 1.31 -10.47
C SER A 15 -4.78 0.98 -10.39
N PRO A 16 -4.38 -0.18 -9.82
CA PRO A 16 -3.00 -0.64 -9.87
C PRO A 16 -2.52 -0.81 -11.32
N GLU A 17 -1.43 -0.15 -11.68
CA GLU A 17 -0.82 -0.23 -13.01
C GLU A 17 0.30 -1.26 -13.01
N GLN A 18 0.18 -2.26 -13.86
CA GLN A 18 1.22 -3.27 -14.04
C GLN A 18 2.40 -2.67 -14.81
N GLN A 19 3.57 -2.67 -14.18
CA GLN A 19 4.81 -2.29 -14.83
C GLN A 19 5.48 -3.55 -15.43
N GLN A 20 5.73 -3.50 -16.74
CA GLN A 20 6.50 -4.51 -17.48
C GLN A 20 7.61 -3.82 -18.27
N GLY A 21 8.79 -4.44 -18.36
CA GLY A 21 9.91 -3.92 -19.14
C GLY A 21 10.85 -5.04 -19.58
N GLN A 22 11.71 -4.77 -20.58
CA GLN A 22 12.63 -5.75 -21.17
C GLN A 22 13.56 -6.45 -20.15
N ASN A 23 13.74 -5.87 -18.95
CA ASN A 23 14.58 -6.39 -17.86
C ASN A 23 13.81 -6.70 -16.57
N VAL A 24 12.47 -6.76 -16.61
CA VAL A 24 11.64 -7.02 -15.41
C VAL A 24 11.24 -8.49 -15.39
N LEU A 25 11.93 -9.30 -14.58
CA LEU A 25 11.70 -10.74 -14.44
C LEU A 25 10.36 -11.09 -13.78
N VAL A 26 9.82 -10.18 -12.96
CA VAL A 26 8.55 -10.37 -12.24
C VAL A 26 7.74 -9.08 -12.32
N PRO A 27 6.51 -9.11 -12.85
CA PRO A 27 5.68 -7.91 -12.92
C PRO A 27 5.41 -7.35 -11.52
N TYR A 28 5.54 -6.04 -11.40
CA TYR A 28 5.20 -5.29 -10.20
C TYR A 28 4.11 -4.27 -10.51
N PHE A 29 3.46 -3.76 -9.46
CA PHE A 29 2.34 -2.84 -9.59
C PHE A 29 2.66 -1.53 -8.90
N THR A 30 2.33 -0.44 -9.58
CA THR A 30 2.38 0.90 -9.04
C THR A 30 0.98 1.47 -8.89
N VAL A 31 0.80 2.40 -7.95
CA VAL A 31 -0.46 3.13 -7.82
C VAL A 31 -0.21 4.47 -7.13
N LYS A 32 -1.10 5.44 -7.33
CA LYS A 32 -1.09 6.67 -6.56
C LYS A 32 -1.56 6.42 -5.13
N GLY A 33 -0.98 7.18 -4.20
CA GLY A 33 -1.33 7.12 -2.80
C GLY A 33 -1.19 8.47 -2.11
N LEU A 34 -1.98 8.63 -1.06
CA LEU A 34 -1.79 9.64 -0.04
C LEU A 34 -0.84 9.06 1.00
N SER A 35 0.24 9.76 1.32
CA SER A 35 1.19 9.38 2.37
C SER A 35 1.24 10.44 3.46
N ILE A 36 1.33 10.00 4.71
CA ILE A 36 1.67 10.82 5.87
C ILE A 36 2.92 10.21 6.48
N THR A 37 4.07 10.82 6.21
CA THR A 37 5.40 10.31 6.55
C THR A 37 6.22 11.40 7.21
N ASP A 38 7.19 10.99 8.02
CA ASP A 38 8.18 11.91 8.57
C ASP A 38 9.21 12.24 7.48
N ASP A 39 9.51 13.52 7.27
CA ASP A 39 10.62 13.97 6.44
C ASP A 39 11.58 14.86 7.25
N GLU A 40 12.67 15.32 6.63
CA GLU A 40 13.69 16.15 7.33
C GLU A 40 13.11 17.45 7.93
N GLN A 41 11.91 17.85 7.55
CA GLN A 41 11.20 19.06 8.00
C GLN A 41 10.01 18.73 8.92
N GLY A 42 9.80 17.45 9.22
CA GLY A 42 8.75 16.93 10.09
C GLY A 42 7.67 16.13 9.35
N LEU A 43 6.56 15.88 10.03
CA LEU A 43 5.48 15.06 9.53
C LEU A 43 4.68 15.81 8.43
N CYS A 44 4.67 15.27 7.21
CA CYS A 44 4.03 15.90 6.06
C CYS A 44 3.11 14.93 5.29
N GLY A 45 2.07 15.50 4.66
CA GLY A 45 1.15 14.78 3.79
C GLY A 45 1.43 15.04 2.31
N LYS A 46 1.68 13.98 1.52
CA LYS A 46 2.01 14.08 0.09
C LYS A 46 1.15 13.15 -0.77
N VAL A 47 1.01 13.51 -2.05
CA VAL A 47 0.40 12.67 -3.09
C VAL A 47 1.52 12.15 -3.97
N GLN A 48 1.70 10.84 -4.04
CA GLN A 48 2.84 10.22 -4.72
C GLN A 48 2.44 8.89 -5.36
N GLU A 49 3.28 8.39 -6.26
CA GLU A 49 3.16 7.05 -6.82
C GLU A 49 4.08 6.07 -6.08
N PHE A 50 3.56 4.90 -5.75
CA PHE A 50 4.23 3.88 -4.93
C PHE A 50 4.24 2.52 -5.62
N GLU A 51 5.31 1.74 -5.38
CA GLU A 51 5.36 0.32 -5.73
C GLU A 51 4.67 -0.53 -4.65
N ILE A 52 3.39 -0.84 -4.84
CA ILE A 52 2.59 -1.59 -3.86
C ILE A 52 2.86 -3.10 -3.85
N SER A 53 3.60 -3.62 -4.84
CA SER A 53 4.09 -5.01 -4.83
C SER A 53 4.94 -5.35 -3.61
N GLN A 54 5.59 -4.35 -3.01
CA GLN A 54 6.40 -4.54 -1.81
C GLN A 54 5.54 -5.00 -0.62
N LEU A 55 4.26 -4.60 -0.55
CA LEU A 55 3.34 -4.97 0.53
C LEU A 55 2.98 -6.45 0.57
N ILE A 56 3.10 -7.17 -0.55
CA ILE A 56 2.83 -8.61 -0.64
C ILE A 56 4.06 -9.40 -1.08
N SER A 57 5.25 -8.84 -0.90
CA SER A 57 6.50 -9.54 -1.19
C SER A 57 6.72 -10.68 -0.20
N LYS A 58 7.63 -11.62 -0.54
CA LYS A 58 8.00 -12.71 0.38
C LYS A 58 8.60 -12.23 1.70
N ARG A 59 9.13 -11.01 1.72
CA ARG A 59 9.77 -10.39 2.87
C ARG A 59 8.86 -9.41 3.61
N SER A 60 7.64 -9.20 3.11
CA SER A 60 6.66 -8.34 3.76
C SER A 60 5.89 -9.10 4.82
N VAL A 61 5.58 -8.42 5.91
CA VAL A 61 4.82 -8.93 7.05
C VAL A 61 3.54 -8.11 7.22
N TYR A 62 2.40 -8.79 7.24
CA TYR A 62 1.14 -8.19 7.65
C TYR A 62 0.92 -8.44 9.13
N VAL A 63 0.61 -7.38 9.87
CA VAL A 63 0.31 -7.44 11.30
C VAL A 63 -1.19 -7.21 11.48
N ASP A 64 -1.84 -8.18 12.12
CA ASP A 64 -3.20 -8.04 12.64
C ASP A 64 -3.15 -7.88 14.17
N SER A 65 -4.29 -7.55 14.75
CA SER A 65 -4.54 -7.43 16.20
C SER A 65 -4.01 -8.60 17.04
N GLU A 66 -3.96 -9.82 16.49
CA GLU A 66 -3.57 -11.03 17.22
C GLU A 66 -2.25 -11.66 16.75
N ARG A 67 -1.80 -11.38 15.52
CA ARG A 67 -0.69 -12.14 14.90
C ARG A 67 -0.02 -11.42 13.74
N SER A 68 1.24 -11.80 13.50
CA SER A 68 1.99 -11.45 12.29
C SER A 68 1.94 -12.59 11.27
N LEU A 69 1.75 -12.25 9.99
CA LEU A 69 1.65 -13.18 8.87
C LEU A 69 2.57 -12.75 7.73
N GLU A 70 3.14 -13.72 7.01
CA GLU A 70 3.86 -13.43 5.77
C GLU A 70 2.88 -12.88 4.72
N ALA A 71 3.08 -11.65 4.26
CA ALA A 71 2.08 -10.93 3.46
C ALA A 71 1.86 -11.56 2.07
N HIS A 72 2.86 -12.24 1.52
CA HIS A 72 2.70 -12.99 0.26
C HIS A 72 1.73 -14.17 0.34
N LYS A 73 1.29 -14.55 1.55
CA LYS A 73 0.27 -15.58 1.79
C LYS A 73 -1.14 -15.01 1.82
N LEU A 74 -1.31 -13.68 1.75
CA LEU A 74 -2.62 -13.03 1.82
C LEU A 74 -3.41 -13.09 0.51
N TYR A 75 -2.74 -13.28 -0.62
CA TYR A 75 -3.41 -13.34 -1.92
C TYR A 75 -3.49 -14.77 -2.45
N THR A 76 -4.60 -15.08 -3.10
CA THR A 76 -4.90 -16.45 -3.58
C THR A 76 -4.02 -16.79 -4.77
N TRP A 77 -3.22 -17.86 -4.66
CA TRP A 77 -2.38 -18.29 -5.77
C TRP A 77 -3.22 -18.76 -6.96
N PRO A 78 -2.84 -18.42 -8.21
CA PRO A 78 -3.57 -18.87 -9.37
C PRO A 78 -3.48 -20.39 -9.52
N VAL A 79 -4.53 -21.01 -10.07
CA VAL A 79 -4.59 -22.45 -10.34
C VAL A 79 -3.42 -22.92 -11.23
N ARG A 80 -2.96 -22.05 -12.14
CA ARG A 80 -1.81 -22.29 -13.01
C ARG A 80 -0.60 -21.50 -12.53
N LEU A 81 0.23 -22.13 -11.69
CA LEU A 81 1.44 -21.50 -11.12
C LEU A 81 2.51 -21.15 -12.17
N GLY A 82 2.46 -21.73 -13.38
CA GLY A 82 3.38 -21.45 -14.48
C GLY A 82 2.95 -20.31 -15.41
N ASP A 83 1.83 -19.63 -15.14
CA ASP A 83 1.30 -18.56 -15.99
C ASP A 83 1.56 -17.18 -15.34
N PRO A 84 2.52 -16.39 -15.86
CA PRO A 84 2.84 -15.07 -15.31
C PRO A 84 1.66 -14.08 -15.35
N ASN A 85 0.76 -14.21 -16.33
CA ASN A 85 -0.40 -13.34 -16.44
C ASN A 85 -1.44 -13.68 -15.36
N ALA A 86 -1.63 -14.97 -15.06
CA ALA A 86 -2.50 -15.40 -13.97
C ALA A 86 -1.98 -14.93 -12.60
N TRP A 87 -0.65 -14.90 -12.41
CA TRP A 87 -0.03 -14.31 -11.23
C TRP A 87 -0.25 -12.80 -11.13
N ALA A 88 -0.04 -12.07 -12.23
CA ALA A 88 -0.25 -10.63 -12.28
C ALA A 88 -1.71 -10.27 -11.95
N GLU A 89 -2.66 -11.01 -12.54
CA GLU A 89 -4.09 -10.82 -12.31
C GLU A 89 -4.49 -11.10 -10.86
N SER A 90 -4.00 -12.19 -10.28
CA SER A 90 -4.24 -12.52 -8.86
C SER A 90 -3.74 -11.42 -7.91
N LYS A 91 -2.56 -10.85 -8.18
CA LYS A 91 -2.03 -9.71 -7.40
C LYS A 91 -2.88 -8.46 -7.58
N ARG A 92 -3.28 -8.14 -8.82
CA ARG A 92 -4.13 -6.99 -9.14
C ARG A 92 -5.45 -7.05 -8.37
N VAL A 93 -6.13 -8.20 -8.42
CA VAL A 93 -7.38 -8.44 -7.67
C VAL A 93 -7.17 -8.25 -6.17
N PHE A 94 -6.09 -8.82 -5.61
CA PHE A 94 -5.78 -8.61 -4.19
C PHE A 94 -5.62 -7.12 -3.84
N PHE A 95 -4.90 -6.35 -4.66
CA PHE A 95 -4.73 -4.92 -4.41
C PHE A 95 -6.06 -4.17 -4.45
N GLU A 96 -6.89 -4.41 -5.46
CA GLU A 96 -8.19 -3.76 -5.63
C GLU A 96 -9.15 -4.07 -4.47
N ASP A 97 -9.17 -5.32 -4.02
CA ASP A 97 -10.07 -5.79 -2.97
C ASP A 97 -9.58 -5.41 -1.57
N HIS A 98 -8.27 -5.35 -1.35
CA HIS A 98 -7.70 -5.30 -0.01
C HIS A 98 -6.80 -4.10 0.30
N LEU A 99 -6.26 -3.40 -0.69
CA LEU A 99 -5.39 -2.24 -0.46
C LEU A 99 -5.99 -0.92 -0.96
N ILE A 100 -6.68 -0.95 -2.11
CA ILE A 100 -7.26 0.26 -2.69
C ILE A 100 -8.39 0.80 -1.82
N ASN A 101 -8.26 2.07 -1.46
CA ASN A 101 -9.09 2.83 -0.55
C ASN A 101 -9.11 2.31 0.89
N HIS A 102 -8.23 1.37 1.25
CA HIS A 102 -8.04 0.92 2.62
C HIS A 102 -6.87 1.67 3.25
N PRO A 103 -7.09 2.38 4.37
CA PRO A 103 -5.99 2.97 5.12
C PRO A 103 -5.09 1.90 5.74
N ILE A 104 -3.79 2.07 5.57
CA ILE A 104 -2.76 1.21 6.18
C ILE A 104 -1.71 2.04 6.90
N GLU A 105 -0.95 1.38 7.77
CA GLU A 105 0.24 1.92 8.39
C GLU A 105 1.43 0.98 8.14
N ILE A 106 2.54 1.56 7.69
CA ILE A 106 3.85 0.89 7.63
C ILE A 106 4.53 1.14 8.97
N LEU A 107 4.85 0.05 9.68
CA LEU A 107 5.33 0.07 11.07
C LEU A 107 6.85 0.26 11.14
N PHE A 108 7.57 -0.44 10.27
CA PHE A 108 9.03 -0.41 10.18
C PHE A 108 9.48 -1.00 8.84
N GLU A 109 10.68 -0.60 8.44
CA GLU A 109 11.44 -1.16 7.32
C GLU A 109 12.51 -2.10 7.90
N LEU A 110 12.50 -3.38 7.56
CA LEU A 110 13.57 -4.32 7.92
C LEU A 110 14.64 -4.30 6.81
N GLY A 111 15.31 -3.16 6.62
CA GLY A 111 16.28 -2.99 5.54
C GLY A 111 15.64 -2.87 4.15
N GLU A 112 16.48 -2.90 3.11
CA GLU A 112 16.04 -2.63 1.72
C GLU A 112 15.01 -3.68 1.27
N GLN A 113 13.74 -3.25 1.14
CA GLN A 113 12.59 -3.98 0.58
C GLN A 113 11.76 -4.86 1.53
N GLU A 114 11.98 -4.78 2.85
CA GLU A 114 11.15 -5.49 3.83
C GLU A 114 10.24 -4.51 4.56
N VAL A 115 8.92 -4.66 4.40
CA VAL A 115 7.93 -3.79 5.05
C VAL A 115 7.03 -4.59 5.98
N SER A 116 6.80 -4.06 7.17
CA SER A 116 5.75 -4.53 8.07
C SER A 116 4.60 -3.56 8.06
N TRP A 117 3.37 -4.03 7.83
CA TRP A 117 2.22 -3.18 7.68
C TRP A 117 0.94 -3.74 8.30
N GLN A 118 0.02 -2.86 8.65
CA GLN A 118 -1.28 -3.20 9.22
C GLN A 118 -2.38 -2.31 8.65
N TYR A 119 -3.63 -2.75 8.76
CA TYR A 119 -4.76 -1.84 8.52
C TYR A 119 -4.90 -0.85 9.66
N ILE A 120 -5.32 0.36 9.33
CA ILE A 120 -5.78 1.33 10.31
C ILE A 120 -7.19 1.79 9.95
N SER A 121 -7.92 2.31 10.93
CA SER A 121 -9.26 2.83 10.67
C SER A 121 -9.20 4.11 9.82
N PRO A 122 -10.24 4.42 9.03
CA PRO A 122 -10.38 5.72 8.38
C PRO A 122 -10.26 6.90 9.36
N ASP A 123 -10.79 6.75 10.58
CA ASP A 123 -10.71 7.78 11.62
C ASP A 123 -9.26 8.01 12.07
N THR A 124 -8.49 6.94 12.26
CA THR A 124 -7.05 7.02 12.58
C THR A 124 -6.27 7.76 11.50
N PHE A 125 -6.56 7.49 10.22
CA PHE A 125 -5.92 8.19 9.10
C PHE A 125 -6.33 9.67 9.04
N ASN A 126 -7.63 9.95 9.23
CA ASN A 126 -8.15 11.32 9.23
C ASN A 126 -7.55 12.16 10.37
N GLN A 127 -7.45 11.61 11.58
CA GLN A 127 -6.83 12.29 12.72
C GLN A 127 -5.35 12.61 12.47
N ALA A 128 -4.60 11.71 11.83
CA ALA A 128 -3.20 11.96 11.50
C ALA A 128 -3.04 13.13 10.51
N MET A 129 -3.97 13.26 9.56
CA MET A 129 -3.97 14.35 8.58
C MET A 129 -4.19 15.73 9.22
N GLU A 130 -5.05 15.81 10.24
CA GLU A 130 -5.33 17.06 10.96
C GLU A 130 -4.08 17.62 11.67
N GLN A 131 -3.08 16.77 11.91
CA GLN A 131 -1.85 17.10 12.62
C GLN A 131 -0.68 17.47 11.70
N VAL A 132 -0.87 17.46 10.38
CA VAL A 132 0.23 17.63 9.41
C VAL A 132 -0.05 18.72 8.39
N ALA A 133 1.03 19.29 7.86
CA ALA A 133 0.95 20.09 6.65
C ALA A 133 0.70 19.17 5.45
N VAL A 134 -0.38 19.42 4.72
CA VAL A 134 -0.75 18.68 3.50
C VAL A 134 -0.88 19.63 2.32
N SER A 135 -0.55 19.16 1.12
CA SER A 135 -0.76 19.92 -0.12
C SER A 135 -2.25 20.14 -0.42
N LEU A 136 -2.57 21.10 -1.29
CA LEU A 136 -3.93 21.31 -1.76
C LEU A 136 -4.47 20.07 -2.50
N GLU A 137 -3.65 19.49 -3.38
CA GLU A 137 -3.94 18.26 -4.12
C GLU A 137 -4.32 17.11 -3.18
N PHE A 138 -3.61 16.97 -2.04
CA PHE A 138 -3.93 15.97 -1.02
C PHE A 138 -5.34 16.14 -0.49
N LYS A 139 -5.73 17.37 -0.14
CA LYS A 139 -7.07 17.67 0.42
C LYS A 139 -8.16 17.40 -0.60
N GLU A 140 -7.95 17.80 -1.85
CA GLU A 140 -8.91 17.60 -2.94
C GLU A 140 -9.16 16.12 -3.21
N ILE A 141 -8.08 15.33 -3.36
CA ILE A 141 -8.19 13.88 -3.58
C ILE A 141 -8.90 13.24 -2.39
N LYS A 142 -8.47 13.54 -1.16
CA LYS A 142 -9.08 12.97 0.04
C LYS A 142 -10.58 13.25 0.14
N ALA A 143 -11.03 14.45 -0.24
CA ALA A 143 -12.45 14.80 -0.23
C ALA A 143 -13.31 13.91 -1.14
N THR A 144 -12.69 13.28 -2.15
CA THR A 144 -13.36 12.37 -3.10
C THR A 144 -13.19 10.88 -2.78
N LEU A 145 -12.27 10.52 -1.88
CA LEU A 145 -12.00 9.12 -1.56
C LEU A 145 -13.03 8.56 -0.59
N GLY A 146 -13.72 7.50 -1.02
CA GLY A 146 -14.53 6.65 -0.13
C GLY A 146 -13.65 5.66 0.61
N LEU A 147 -13.12 6.05 1.78
CA LEU A 147 -12.26 5.19 2.59
C LEU A 147 -13.05 3.97 3.09
N LYS A 148 -12.51 2.78 2.85
CA LYS A 148 -13.07 1.51 3.30
C LYS A 148 -12.52 1.18 4.68
N SER A 149 -13.40 0.70 5.56
CA SER A 149 -12.98 0.07 6.81
C SER A 149 -12.79 -1.43 6.57
N LYS A 150 -11.70 -2.02 7.08
CA LYS A 150 -11.62 -3.47 7.18
C LYS A 150 -12.22 -3.88 8.52
N VAL A 151 -13.25 -4.72 8.49
CA VAL A 151 -13.81 -5.31 9.71
C VAL A 151 -12.79 -6.33 10.21
N SER A 152 -12.00 -5.96 11.23
CA SER A 152 -11.27 -6.93 12.03
C SER A 152 -12.30 -7.89 12.61
N THR A 153 -12.26 -9.15 12.16
CA THR A 153 -13.18 -10.19 12.63
C THR A 153 -12.51 -10.99 13.72
#